data_AF-A0A7I9YMT1-F1
#
_entry.id   AF-A0A7I9YMT1-F1
#
_cell.length_a   1.000
_cell.length_b   1.000
_cell.length_c   1.000
_cell.angle_alpha   90.00
_cell.angle_beta   90.00
_cell.angle_gamma   90.00
#
_symmetry.space_group_name_H-M   'P 1'
#
loop_
_entity.id
_entity.type
_entity.pdbx_description
1 polymer ?
#
loop_
_entity_poly.entity_id
_entity_poly.type
_entity_poly.pdbx_seq_one_letter_code
_entity_poly.pdbx_strand_id
1 'polypeptide(L)'
;MSDDEFGWFALMLAVAGNETTRNSITQGMMAFTEFPDQWELFKRGRPETAADEIVRWGTPVTSFQRTALQDVELSGVTIKKGQRVVMLYRSANFD
;
A
#
# COMPACT_ATOMS: atom_id res chain seq x y z
N MET A 1 -3.16 -28.70 3.26
CA MET A 1 -3.37 -27.57 4.18
C MET A 1 -3.95 -28.17 5.44
N SER A 2 -3.29 -28.00 6.59
CA SER A 2 -3.85 -28.44 7.88
C SER A 2 -5.05 -27.56 8.26
N ASP A 3 -5.86 -28.01 9.22
CA ASP A 3 -6.99 -27.23 9.74
C ASP A 3 -6.54 -25.86 10.27
N ASP A 4 -5.37 -25.81 10.91
CA ASP A 4 -4.76 -24.57 11.40
C ASP A 4 -4.35 -23.64 10.24
N GLU A 5 -3.69 -24.18 9.21
CA GLU A 5 -3.31 -23.41 8.03
C GLU A 5 -4.54 -22.86 7.29
N PHE A 6 -5.62 -23.63 7.22
CA PHE A 6 -6.90 -23.18 6.67
C PHE A 6 -7.47 -22.02 7.47
N GLY A 7 -7.50 -22.14 8.80
CA GLY A 7 -7.98 -21.08 9.69
C GLY A 7 -7.19 -19.78 9.53
N TRP A 8 -5.86 -19.85 9.51
CA TRP A 8 -5.00 -18.68 9.32
C TRP A 8 -5.17 -18.04 7.95
N PHE A 9 -5.32 -18.85 6.90
CA PHE A 9 -5.54 -18.35 5.55
C PHE A 9 -6.88 -17.61 5.44
N ALA A 10 -7.96 -18.17 5.99
CA ALA A 10 -9.26 -17.52 6.02
C ALA A 10 -9.22 -16.19 6.80
N LEU A 11 -8.54 -16.16 7.94
CA LEU A 11 -8.35 -14.93 8.71
C LEU A 11 -7.55 -13.88 7.93
N MET A 12 -6.46 -14.28 7.27
CA MET A 12 -5.69 -13.37 6.42
C MET A 12 -6.54 -12.74 5.33
N LEU A 13 -7.36 -13.53 4.62
CA LEU A 13 -8.25 -13.01 3.58
C LEU A 13 -9.27 -12.01 4.16
N ALA A 14 -9.84 -12.29 5.33
CA ALA A 14 -10.80 -11.42 5.98
C ALA A 14 -10.21 -10.06 6.37
N VAL A 15 -8.96 -10.02 6.83
CA VAL A 15 -8.29 -8.80 7.29
C VAL A 15 -7.66 -8.03 6.14
N ALA A 16 -6.98 -8.72 5.21
CA ALA A 16 -6.15 -8.11 4.17
C ALA A 16 -6.96 -7.16 3.25
N GLY A 17 -8.19 -7.53 2.90
CA GLY A 17 -9.06 -6.73 2.04
C GLY A 17 -9.86 -5.66 2.78
N ASN A 18 -9.98 -5.73 4.11
CA ASN A 18 -10.85 -4.84 4.87
C ASN A 18 -10.15 -3.50 5.16
N GLU A 19 -9.01 -3.53 5.83
CA GLU A 19 -8.35 -2.30 6.27
C GLU A 19 -7.78 -1.49 5.09
N THR A 20 -7.14 -2.16 4.13
CA THR A 20 -6.51 -1.50 2.98
C THR A 20 -7.54 -0.83 2.07
N THR A 21 -8.61 -1.54 1.71
CA THR A 21 -9.70 -1.00 0.88
C THR A 21 -10.43 0.15 1.60
N ARG A 22 -10.75 -0.02 2.88
CA ARG A 22 -11.40 1.03 3.69
C ARG A 22 -10.55 2.30 3.75
N ASN A 23 -9.24 2.14 3.95
CA ASN A 23 -8.33 3.27 4.03
C ASN A 23 -8.18 3.97 2.68
N SER A 24 -8.06 3.23 1.57
CA SER A 24 -8.06 3.81 0.22
C SER A 24 -9.32 4.65 -0.05
N ILE A 25 -10.50 4.14 0.29
CA ILE A 25 -11.76 4.87 0.08
C ILE A 25 -11.77 6.15 0.93
N THR A 26 -11.45 6.04 2.22
CA THR A 26 -11.45 7.19 3.14
C THR A 26 -10.46 8.26 2.68
N GLN A 27 -9.22 7.87 2.39
CA GLN A 27 -8.16 8.79 1.97
C GLN A 27 -8.42 9.37 0.58
N GLY A 28 -9.00 8.59 -0.34
CA GLY A 28 -9.44 9.09 -1.64
C GLY A 28 -10.51 10.16 -1.52
N MET A 29 -11.49 9.97 -0.62
CA MET A 29 -12.50 10.99 -0.36
C MET A 29 -11.90 12.25 0.29
N MET A 30 -10.95 12.10 1.21
CA MET A 30 -10.20 13.24 1.76
C MET A 30 -9.46 14.00 0.65
N ALA A 31 -8.79 13.29 -0.26
CA ALA A 31 -8.11 13.91 -1.39
C ALA A 31 -9.09 14.69 -2.29
N PHE A 32 -10.27 14.14 -2.57
CA PHE A 32 -11.28 14.88 -3.34
C PHE A 32 -11.79 16.14 -2.63
N THR A 33 -11.80 16.18 -1.30
CA THR A 33 -12.13 17.41 -0.56
C THR A 33 -11.01 18.45 -0.62
N GLU A 34 -9.76 18.01 -0.75
CA GLU A 34 -8.59 18.88 -0.85
C GLU A 34 -8.35 19.37 -2.29
N PHE A 35 -8.75 18.56 -3.29
CA PHE A 35 -8.63 18.84 -4.72
C PHE A 35 -10.00 18.82 -5.43
N PRO A 36 -10.85 19.85 -5.23
CA PRO A 36 -12.22 19.86 -5.74
C PRO A 36 -12.33 19.75 -7.27
N ASP A 37 -11.35 20.26 -8.03
CA ASP A 37 -11.33 20.12 -9.49
C ASP A 37 -11.20 18.67 -9.94
N GLN A 38 -10.45 17.84 -9.19
CA GLN A 38 -10.35 16.40 -9.44
C GLN A 38 -11.67 15.69 -9.11
N TRP A 39 -12.40 16.17 -8.11
CA TRP A 39 -13.74 15.67 -7.81
C TRP A 39 -14.74 15.97 -8.94
N GLU A 40 -14.72 17.18 -9.50
CA GLU A 40 -15.55 17.52 -10.65
C GLU A 40 -15.19 16.69 -11.89
N LEU A 41 -13.90 16.47 -12.15
CA LEU A 41 -13.43 15.58 -13.21
C LEU A 41 -13.95 14.15 -13.03
N PHE A 42 -13.85 13.60 -11.81
CA PHE A 42 -14.33 12.27 -11.48
C PHE A 42 -15.84 12.15 -11.67
N LYS A 43 -16.64 13.12 -11.19
CA LYS A 43 -18.10 13.13 -11.39
C LYS A 43 -18.49 13.15 -12.86
N ARG A 44 -17.75 13.90 -13.69
CA ARG A 44 -18.05 14.04 -15.11
C ARG A 44 -17.76 12.77 -15.91
N GLY A 45 -16.64 12.10 -15.63
CA GLY A 45 -16.12 11.07 -16.53
C GLY A 45 -15.69 9.76 -15.90
N ARG A 46 -15.52 9.69 -14.57
CA ARG A 46 -14.94 8.55 -13.82
C ARG A 46 -13.71 7.96 -14.54
N PRO A 47 -12.61 8.73 -14.66
CA PRO A 47 -11.42 8.26 -15.36
C PRO A 47 -10.99 6.89 -14.83
N GLU A 48 -10.61 5.97 -15.73
CA GLU A 48 -10.18 4.61 -15.35
C GLU A 48 -8.97 4.65 -14.39
N THR A 49 -8.14 5.68 -14.50
CA THR A 49 -6.96 5.92 -13.66
C THR A 49 -7.28 6.38 -12.23
N ALA A 50 -8.54 6.72 -11.92
CA ALA A 50 -8.89 7.29 -10.63
C ALA A 50 -8.61 6.34 -9.47
N ALA A 51 -8.86 5.04 -9.65
CA ALA A 51 -8.59 4.05 -8.61
C ALA A 51 -7.09 3.93 -8.31
N ASP A 52 -6.25 3.87 -9.35
CA ASP A 52 -4.80 3.78 -9.21
C ASP A 52 -4.24 5.02 -8.52
N GLU A 53 -4.73 6.20 -8.89
CA GLU A 53 -4.31 7.46 -8.28
C GLU A 53 -4.77 7.58 -6.82
N ILE A 54 -5.96 7.11 -6.48
CA ILE A 54 -6.42 7.03 -5.08
C ILE A 54 -5.52 6.10 -4.26
N VAL A 55 -5.13 4.94 -4.81
CA VAL A 55 -4.24 4.00 -4.13
C VAL A 55 -2.84 4.58 -3.97
N ARG A 56 -2.30 5.25 -5.00
CA ARG A 56 -1.02 5.95 -4.93
C ARG A 56 -1.06 7.07 -3.88
N TRP A 57 -2.05 7.95 -3.98
CA TRP A 57 -2.20 9.13 -3.12
C TRP A 57 -2.54 8.78 -1.68
N GLY A 58 -3.36 7.76 -1.43
CA GLY A 58 -3.65 7.28 -0.08
C GLY A 58 -2.49 6.49 0.53
N THR A 59 -1.85 5.65 -0.29
CA THR A 59 -0.82 4.69 0.14
C THR A 59 -1.27 3.89 1.38
N PRO A 60 -2.37 3.11 1.28
CA PRO A 60 -3.00 2.44 2.44
C PRO A 60 -2.07 1.44 3.15
N VAL A 61 -1.09 0.89 2.43
CA VAL A 61 0.05 0.17 3.00
C VAL A 61 1.25 1.11 2.94
N THR A 62 1.60 1.73 4.06
CA THR A 62 2.66 2.76 4.09
C THR A 62 4.05 2.18 3.99
N SER A 63 4.24 0.95 4.47
CA SER A 63 5.53 0.26 4.43
C SER A 63 5.38 -1.26 4.47
N PHE A 64 6.43 -1.96 4.04
CA PHE A 64 6.51 -3.41 4.16
C PHE A 64 7.94 -3.85 4.48
N GLN A 65 8.09 -4.91 5.28
CA GLN A 65 9.39 -5.38 5.74
C GLN A 65 9.91 -6.57 4.92
N ARG A 66 11.23 -6.65 4.75
CA ARG A 66 11.99 -7.81 4.29
C ARG A 66 13.13 -8.10 5.26
N THR A 67 13.69 -9.31 5.17
CA THR A 67 14.90 -9.71 5.91
C THR A 67 15.96 -10.11 4.90
N ALA A 68 17.16 -9.57 5.01
CA ALA A 68 18.26 -9.89 4.11
C ALA A 68 18.72 -11.34 4.34
N LEU A 69 18.70 -12.16 3.28
CA LEU A 69 19.14 -13.56 3.35
C LEU A 69 20.67 -13.73 3.26
N GLN A 70 21.35 -12.70 2.76
CA GLN A 70 22.80 -12.59 2.63
C GLN A 70 23.21 -11.12 2.75
N ASP A 71 24.50 -10.87 2.93
CA ASP A 71 25.06 -9.52 2.81
C ASP A 71 24.81 -8.98 1.39
N VAL A 72 24.34 -7.74 1.27
CA VAL A 72 24.03 -7.09 -0.01
C VAL A 72 24.33 -5.59 0.07
N GLU A 73 24.85 -5.02 -1.00
CA GLU A 73 25.01 -3.56 -1.13
C GLU A 73 23.82 -2.98 -1.90
N LEU A 74 23.18 -1.95 -1.34
CA LEU A 74 22.07 -1.23 -1.95
C LEU A 74 22.32 0.28 -1.81
N SER A 75 22.39 0.98 -2.95
CA SER A 75 22.63 2.43 -2.99
C SER A 75 23.84 2.89 -2.17
N GLY A 76 24.94 2.13 -2.21
CA GLY A 76 26.17 2.41 -1.45
C GLY A 76 26.12 2.04 0.04
N VAL A 77 25.02 1.43 0.51
CA VAL A 77 24.88 0.96 1.89
C VAL A 77 24.98 -0.56 1.94
N THR A 78 25.87 -1.08 2.79
CA THR A 78 25.95 -2.53 3.05
C THR A 78 24.88 -2.95 4.05
N ILE A 79 23.95 -3.80 3.62
CA ILE A 79 22.94 -4.47 4.45
C ILE A 79 23.46 -5.88 4.75
N LYS A 80 23.60 -6.20 6.03
CA LYS A 80 24.10 -7.49 6.50
C LYS A 80 23.02 -8.56 6.54
N LYS A 81 23.41 -9.82 6.34
CA LYS A 81 22.53 -10.99 6.52
C LYS A 81 21.80 -10.91 7.86
N GLY A 82 20.48 -11.15 7.83
CA GLY A 82 19.60 -11.10 8.99
C GLY A 82 19.07 -9.71 9.35
N GLN A 83 19.62 -8.63 8.77
CA GLN A 83 19.05 -7.30 8.97
C GLN A 83 17.68 -7.18 8.31
N ARG A 84 16.79 -6.44 8.97
CA ARG A 84 15.48 -6.07 8.44
C ARG A 84 15.60 -4.83 7.60
N VAL A 85 14.94 -4.83 6.46
CA VAL A 85 14.84 -3.70 5.53
C VAL A 85 13.38 -3.33 5.40
N VAL A 86 13.07 -2.05 5.54
CA VAL A 86 11.71 -1.53 5.41
C VAL A 86 11.60 -0.77 4.09
N MET A 87 10.68 -1.19 3.24
CA MET A 87 10.32 -0.47 2.02
C MET A 87 9.23 0.53 2.38
N LEU A 88 9.52 1.82 2.32
CA LEU A 88 8.59 2.90 2.62
C LEU A 88 7.80 3.29 1.37
N TYR A 89 6.73 2.57 1.06
CA TYR A 89 5.89 2.83 -0.12
C TYR A 89 5.34 4.27 -0.14
N ARG A 90 5.04 4.84 1.03
CA ARG A 90 4.60 6.24 1.11
C ARG A 90 5.66 7.22 0.60
N SER A 91 6.93 6.96 0.88
CA SER A 91 8.01 7.78 0.34
C SER A 91 8.14 7.56 -1.16
N ALA A 92 8.16 6.29 -1.61
CA ALA A 92 8.35 5.94 -3.00
C ALA A 92 7.24 6.46 -3.94
N ASN A 93 6.00 6.55 -3.45
CA ASN A 93 4.88 7.10 -4.23
C ASN A 93 4.96 8.62 -4.44
N PHE A 94 5.89 9.31 -3.75
CA PHE A 94 6.05 10.77 -3.73
C PHE A 94 7.49 11.21 -3.97
N ASP A 95 8.33 10.30 -4.45
CA ASP A 95 9.68 10.59 -4.94
C ASP A 95 9.61 11.29 -6.30
#